data_AF-A0A963CEQ2-F1
#
_entry.id   AF-A0A963CEQ2-F1
#
_cell.length_a   1.000
_cell.length_b   1.000
_cell.length_c   1.000
_cell.angle_alpha   90.00
_cell.angle_beta   90.00
_cell.angle_gamma   90.00
#
_symmetry.space_group_name_H-M   'P 1'
#
loop_
_entity.id
_entity.type
_entity.pdbx_description
1 polymer ?
#
loop_
_entity_poly.entity_id
_entity_poly.type
_entity_poly.pdbx_seq_one_letter_code
_entity_poly.pdbx_strand_id
1 'polypeptide(L)'
;MNVRTIALDQLPAGLVWRGARFAAPPAAGRPSGFAALDAVLPGGGWPQGALIELLGEQPGIGELSLLLPQMRQVAAPHWLVWIAPPWTPYAPALARAGV
;
A
#
# COMPACT_ATOMS: atom_id res chain seq x y z
N MET A 1 -0.72 30.30 -28.47
CA MET A 1 -0.03 29.70 -27.30
C MET A 1 1.00 28.71 -27.84
N ASN A 2 2.30 29.01 -27.74
CA ASN A 2 3.35 28.12 -28.25
C ASN A 2 3.62 27.02 -27.22
N VAL A 3 3.32 25.76 -27.57
CA VAL A 3 3.69 24.59 -26.78
C VAL A 3 5.14 24.27 -27.08
N ARG A 4 5.99 24.19 -26.05
CA ARG A 4 7.36 23.68 -26.17
C ARG A 4 7.36 22.16 -26.01
N THR A 5 7.87 21.46 -27.01
CA THR A 5 8.10 20.01 -26.97
C THR A 5 9.51 19.73 -26.44
N ILE A 6 9.64 18.85 -25.45
CA ILE A 6 10.94 18.41 -24.91
C ILE A 6 11.03 16.89 -25.11
N ALA A 7 12.19 16.39 -25.53
CA ALA A 7 12.41 14.95 -25.68
C ALA A 7 12.44 14.26 -24.30
N LEU A 8 11.87 13.05 -24.23
CA LEU A 8 11.67 12.33 -22.97
C LEU A 8 12.98 12.02 -22.22
N ASP A 9 14.08 11.87 -22.94
CA ASP A 9 15.43 11.62 -22.42
C ASP A 9 16.07 12.85 -21.75
N GLN A 10 15.64 14.06 -22.12
CA GLN A 10 16.14 15.32 -21.55
C GLN A 10 15.38 15.80 -20.30
N LEU A 11 14.33 15.09 -19.89
CA LEU A 11 13.62 15.38 -18.65
C LEU A 11 14.49 15.01 -17.43
N PRO A 12 14.53 15.86 -16.38
CA PRO A 12 15.10 15.49 -15.09
C PRO A 12 14.59 14.13 -14.59
N ALA A 13 15.49 13.38 -13.95
CA ALA A 13 15.15 12.09 -13.37
C ALA A 13 14.01 12.23 -12.34
N GLY A 14 13.07 11.28 -12.36
CA GLY A 14 11.94 11.25 -11.42
C GLY A 14 10.68 12.00 -11.87
N LEU A 15 10.76 12.81 -12.94
CA LEU A 15 9.57 13.51 -13.46
C LEU A 15 8.63 12.60 -14.27
N VAL A 16 9.18 11.56 -14.89
CA VAL A 16 8.40 10.60 -15.68
C VAL A 16 8.85 9.19 -15.31
N TRP A 17 7.89 8.35 -14.97
CA TRP A 17 8.14 6.93 -14.75
C TRP A 17 8.43 6.24 -16.09
N ARG A 18 9.54 5.49 -16.16
CA ARG A 18 9.96 4.75 -17.36
C ARG A 18 9.84 3.24 -17.09
N GLY A 19 8.78 2.62 -17.61
CA GLY A 19 8.47 1.21 -17.34
C GLY A 19 9.52 0.19 -17.79
N ALA A 20 10.46 0.57 -18.66
CA ALA A 20 11.57 -0.28 -19.08
C ALA A 20 12.70 -0.41 -18.03
N ARG A 21 12.68 0.40 -16.95
CA ARG A 21 13.55 0.17 -15.80
C ARG A 21 12.85 -0.84 -14.89
N PHE A 22 13.33 -2.09 -14.93
CA PHE A 22 13.00 -3.06 -13.90
C PHE A 22 13.33 -2.44 -12.54
N ALA A 23 12.36 -2.48 -11.63
CA ALA A 23 12.58 -2.08 -10.26
C ALA A 23 13.78 -2.88 -9.71
N ALA A 24 14.59 -2.25 -8.86
CA ALA A 24 15.53 -3.00 -8.04
C ALA A 24 14.80 -4.17 -7.36
N PRO A 25 15.50 -5.30 -7.07
CA PRO A 25 14.88 -6.41 -6.37
C PRO A 25 14.13 -5.86 -5.15
N PRO A 26 12.87 -6.31 -4.93
CA PRO A 26 12.03 -5.73 -3.91
C PRO A 26 12.74 -5.81 -2.56
N ALA A 27 12.84 -4.68 -1.89
CA ALA A 27 13.30 -4.65 -0.50
C ALA A 27 12.45 -5.60 0.35
N ALA A 28 13.02 -6.09 1.45
CA ALA A 28 12.28 -6.95 2.36
C ALA A 28 10.96 -6.27 2.78
N GLY A 29 9.87 -6.97 2.54
CA GLY A 29 8.53 -6.56 2.92
C GLY A 29 8.35 -6.63 4.43
N ARG A 30 7.40 -5.87 4.96
CA ARG A 30 6.96 -6.01 6.34
C ARG A 30 5.98 -7.17 6.44
N PRO A 31 6.12 -8.11 7.41
CA PRO A 31 5.22 -9.25 7.52
C PRO A 31 3.75 -8.83 7.55
N SER A 32 2.90 -9.51 6.77
CA SER A 32 1.46 -9.23 6.74
C SER A 32 0.71 -9.75 7.96
N GLY A 33 1.32 -10.67 8.70
CA GLY A 33 0.65 -11.46 9.74
C GLY A 33 -0.01 -12.74 9.19
N PHE A 34 0.07 -12.99 7.88
CA PHE A 34 -0.45 -14.17 7.22
C PHE A 34 0.65 -14.84 6.39
N ALA A 35 1.16 -15.97 6.87
CA ALA A 35 2.28 -16.67 6.22
C ALA A 35 2.01 -17.03 4.75
N ALA A 36 0.76 -17.40 4.42
CA ALA A 36 0.36 -17.70 3.05
C ALA A 36 0.44 -16.49 2.12
N LEU A 37 0.13 -15.28 2.63
CA LEU A 37 0.26 -14.05 1.86
C LEU A 37 1.74 -13.63 1.73
N ASP A 38 2.49 -13.72 2.82
CA ASP A 38 3.93 -13.40 2.83
C ASP A 38 4.71 -14.26 1.82
N ALA A 39 4.31 -15.52 1.64
CA ALA A 39 4.92 -16.43 0.67
C ALA A 39 4.73 -16.02 -0.80
N VAL A 40 3.68 -15.26 -1.11
CA VAL A 40 3.35 -14.86 -2.50
C VAL A 40 3.65 -13.40 -2.80
N LEU A 41 3.85 -12.56 -1.78
CA LEU A 41 4.20 -11.16 -1.98
C LEU A 41 5.69 -11.00 -2.33
N PRO A 42 6.02 -10.16 -3.34
CA PRO A 42 7.41 -9.81 -3.62
C PRO A 42 8.09 -9.22 -2.38
N GLY A 43 9.25 -9.76 -2.01
CA GLY A 43 9.96 -9.33 -0.80
C GLY A 43 9.45 -9.94 0.51
N GLY A 44 8.46 -10.83 0.49
CA GLY A 44 8.05 -11.60 1.68
C GLY A 44 7.07 -10.88 2.62
N GLY A 45 6.30 -9.91 2.12
CA GLY A 45 5.35 -9.14 2.93
C GLY A 45 4.93 -7.84 2.24
N TRP A 46 4.33 -6.92 3.00
CA TRP A 46 3.91 -5.61 2.51
C TRP A 46 5.11 -4.75 2.08
N PRO A 47 5.12 -4.20 0.85
CA PRO A 47 6.20 -3.35 0.40
C PRO A 47 6.28 -2.06 1.24
N GLN A 48 7.50 -1.62 1.53
CA GLN A 48 7.75 -0.39 2.28
C GLN A 48 7.95 0.79 1.32
N GLY A 49 7.39 1.96 1.65
CA GLY A 49 7.51 3.16 0.81
C GLY A 49 6.78 3.05 -0.54
N ALA A 50 5.79 2.16 -0.64
CA ALA A 50 4.98 1.95 -1.83
C ALA A 50 3.49 2.14 -1.52
N LEU A 51 2.71 2.38 -2.57
CA LEU A 51 1.25 2.31 -2.51
C LEU A 51 0.80 0.86 -2.67
N ILE A 52 -0.16 0.44 -1.86
CA ILE A 52 -0.81 -0.88 -1.97
C ILE A 52 -2.26 -0.65 -2.38
N GLU A 53 -2.71 -1.38 -3.41
CA GLU A 53 -4.10 -1.42 -3.84
C GLU A 53 -4.65 -2.84 -3.59
N LEU A 54 -5.79 -2.94 -2.90
CA LEU A 54 -6.48 -4.20 -2.67
C LEU A 54 -7.72 -4.25 -3.55
N LEU A 55 -7.72 -5.15 -4.53
CA LEU A 55 -8.83 -5.33 -5.46
C LEU A 55 -9.76 -6.43 -4.93
N GLY A 56 -10.96 -6.02 -4.52
CA GLY A 56 -12.07 -6.92 -4.19
C GLY A 56 -13.24 -6.73 -5.16
N GLU A 57 -14.16 -7.69 -5.20
CA GLU A 57 -15.34 -7.60 -6.09
C GLU A 57 -16.29 -6.46 -5.69
N GLN A 58 -16.42 -6.18 -4.39
CA GLN A 58 -17.25 -5.12 -3.84
C GLN A 58 -16.75 -4.74 -2.45
N PRO A 59 -16.92 -3.47 -2.01
CA PRO A 59 -16.44 -3.01 -0.71
C PRO A 59 -17.25 -3.59 0.45
N GLY A 60 -16.56 -3.95 1.54
CA GLY A 60 -17.19 -4.33 2.82
C GLY A 60 -17.31 -5.83 3.04
N ILE A 61 -16.58 -6.64 2.26
CA ILE A 61 -16.54 -8.10 2.44
C ILE A 61 -15.53 -8.56 3.52
N GLY A 62 -14.84 -7.62 4.15
CA GLY A 62 -13.90 -7.90 5.26
C GLY A 62 -12.44 -7.68 4.90
N GLU A 63 -12.16 -6.91 3.84
CA GLU A 63 -10.84 -6.53 3.34
C GLU A 63 -9.98 -5.89 4.43
N LEU A 64 -10.60 -5.12 5.34
CA LEU A 64 -9.91 -4.55 6.49
C LEU A 64 -9.28 -5.61 7.40
N SER A 65 -9.86 -6.82 7.49
CA SER A 65 -9.32 -7.92 8.29
C SER A 65 -7.90 -8.31 7.84
N LEU A 66 -7.60 -8.17 6.55
CA LEU A 66 -6.27 -8.41 5.99
C LEU A 66 -5.24 -7.38 6.50
N LEU A 67 -5.70 -6.17 6.81
CA LEU A 67 -4.86 -5.05 7.26
C LEU A 67 -4.75 -4.97 8.78
N LEU A 68 -5.64 -5.61 9.54
CA LEU A 68 -5.63 -5.55 11.01
C LEU A 68 -4.27 -5.88 11.65
N PRO A 69 -3.55 -6.97 11.27
CA PRO A 69 -2.26 -7.27 11.89
C PRO A 69 -1.24 -6.13 11.71
N GLN A 70 -1.23 -5.53 10.52
CA GLN A 70 -0.36 -4.40 10.20
C GLN A 70 -0.78 -3.16 11.00
N MET A 71 -2.08 -2.84 11.04
CA MET A 71 -2.61 -1.69 11.78
C MET A 71 -2.25 -1.75 13.26
N ARG A 72 -2.36 -2.91 13.91
CA ARG A 72 -1.94 -3.11 15.31
C ARG A 72 -0.48 -2.76 15.54
N GLN A 73 0.39 -3.11 14.59
CA GLN A 73 1.83 -2.86 14.69
C GLN A 73 2.19 -1.39 14.47
N VAL A 74 1.41 -0.66 13.65
CA VAL A 74 1.73 0.75 13.31
C VAL A 74 0.95 1.80 14.09
N ALA A 75 -0.19 1.44 14.69
CA ALA A 75 -1.02 2.38 15.45
C ALA A 75 -0.29 2.93 16.69
N ALA A 76 0.66 2.17 17.24
CA ALA A 76 1.47 2.55 18.39
C ALA A 76 2.91 2.94 17.99
N PRO A 77 3.10 3.74 16.94
CA PRO A 77 3.59 5.11 17.15
C PRO A 77 3.05 6.15 16.15
N HIS A 78 2.12 5.77 15.26
CA HIS A 78 1.70 6.60 14.13
C HIS A 78 0.18 6.75 14.07
N TRP A 79 -0.26 7.87 13.51
CA TRP A 79 -1.68 8.10 13.23
C TRP A 79 -2.09 7.27 12.01
N LEU A 80 -3.20 6.55 12.15
CA LEU A 80 -3.90 5.92 11.06
C LEU A 80 -5.06 6.83 10.63
N VAL A 81 -5.19 7.06 9.32
CA VAL A 81 -6.22 7.95 8.77
C VAL A 81 -7.02 7.23 7.70
N TRP A 82 -8.34 7.33 7.79
CA TRP A 82 -9.27 6.89 6.76
C TRP A 82 -9.65 8.07 5.89
N ILE A 83 -9.34 8.01 4.60
CA ILE A 83 -9.69 9.06 3.64
C ILE A 83 -10.90 8.59 2.85
N ALA A 84 -12.03 9.29 2.99
CA ALA A 84 -13.29 9.00 2.30
C ALA A 84 -13.62 7.49 2.23
N PRO A 85 -13.61 6.76 3.37
CA PRO A 85 -13.89 5.34 3.33
C PRO A 85 -15.33 5.10 2.82
N PRO A 86 -15.58 4.04 2.05
CA PRO A 86 -16.90 3.76 1.48
C PRO A 86 -17.96 3.53 2.58
N TRP A 87 -17.53 3.09 3.76
CA TRP A 87 -18.36 2.87 4.94
C TRP A 87 -17.65 3.39 6.20
N THR A 88 -18.42 3.74 7.23
CA THR A 88 -17.86 4.16 8.51
C THR A 88 -17.12 2.99 9.19
N PRO A 89 -15.81 3.12 9.49
CA PRO A 89 -15.09 2.08 10.21
C PRO A 89 -15.69 1.82 11.59
N TYR A 90 -15.86 0.56 11.94
CA TYR A 90 -16.49 0.17 13.21
C TYR A 90 -15.46 0.12 14.35
N ALA A 91 -15.38 1.21 15.12
CA ALA A 91 -14.38 1.39 16.18
C ALA A 91 -14.30 0.23 17.22
N PRO A 92 -15.40 -0.37 17.70
CA PRO A 92 -15.31 -1.49 18.64
C PRO A 92 -14.60 -2.73 18.08
N ALA A 93 -14.75 -3.03 16.77
CA ALA A 93 -14.04 -4.13 16.15
C ALA A 93 -12.54 -3.84 16.02
N LEU A 94 -12.16 -2.59 15.73
CA LEU A 94 -10.76 -2.15 15.70
C LEU A 94 -10.11 -2.29 17.08
N ALA A 95 -10.78 -1.79 18.12
CA ALA A 95 -10.29 -1.90 19.51
C ALA A 95 -10.14 -3.37 19.94
N ARG A 96 -11.11 -4.24 19.61
CA ARG A 96 -11.01 -5.69 19.86
C ARG A 96 -9.86 -6.35 19.08
N ALA A 97 -9.57 -5.84 17.90
CA ALA A 97 -8.42 -6.26 17.11
C ALA A 97 -7.10 -5.72 17.67
N GLY A 98 -7.09 -4.83 18.66
CA GLY A 98 -5.87 -4.25 19.24
C GLY A 98 -5.26 -3.12 18.41
N VAL A 99 -6.08 -2.48 17.56
CA VAL A 99 -5.76 -1.25 16.82
C VAL A 99 -6.13 -0.04 17.65
#